data_AF-A0A925JXX3-F1
#
_entry.id   AF-A0A925JXX3-F1
#
_cell.length_a   1.000
_cell.length_b   1.000
_cell.length_c   1.000
_cell.angle_alpha   90.00
_cell.angle_beta   90.00
_cell.angle_gamma   90.00
#
_symmetry.space_group_name_H-M   'P 1'
#
loop_
_entity.id
_entity.type
_entity.pdbx_description
1 polymer ?
#
loop_
_entity_poly.entity_id
_entity_poly.type
_entity_poly.pdbx_seq_one_letter_code
_entity_poly.pdbx_strand_id
1 'polypeptide(L)'
;MMKRKSSHVVLLLALLLGGHPAYGQDTLGPQPKKARTSDDYKPRTLKELGAEGPDAKRLGNKEETMIVHADILPSRVRATYTGTARPLPEIKKEVLRQWARLYAGFPEGYTKPYETEMLFTEDGVEYWLAVKKDARELKKGEAVNLYLIRVGAAKASDGEWESTLLVESFRKSNRSDMIRRGGSSKHSV
;
A
#
# COMPACT_ATOMS: atom_id res chain seq x y z
N MET A 1 48.02 -55.34 -45.37
CA MET A 1 47.87 -56.14 -44.13
C MET A 1 48.10 -55.18 -42.97
N MET A 2 47.23 -54.91 -42.00
CA MET A 2 46.29 -55.74 -41.20
C MET A 2 45.02 -54.92 -40.91
N LYS A 3 43.84 -55.42 -41.31
CA LYS A 3 42.77 -56.05 -40.49
C LYS A 3 42.09 -55.13 -39.45
N ARG A 4 40.96 -54.55 -39.89
CA ARG A 4 39.84 -54.09 -39.05
C ARG A 4 39.36 -55.21 -38.13
N LYS A 5 39.04 -54.88 -36.88
CA LYS A 5 38.11 -55.65 -36.05
C LYS A 5 37.07 -54.70 -35.48
N SER A 6 35.84 -54.88 -35.95
CA SER A 6 34.63 -54.43 -35.26
C SER A 6 34.44 -55.27 -34.00
N SER A 7 33.97 -54.66 -32.93
CA SER A 7 33.25 -55.37 -31.87
C SER A 7 32.18 -54.44 -31.33
N HIS A 8 30.94 -54.86 -31.56
CA HIS A 8 29.73 -54.31 -30.97
C HIS A 8 29.76 -54.53 -29.45
N VAL A 9 29.51 -53.49 -28.67
CA VAL A 9 29.08 -53.63 -27.28
C VAL A 9 27.85 -52.75 -27.09
N VAL A 10 26.71 -53.42 -27.24
CA VAL A 10 25.46 -53.32 -26.49
C VAL A 10 25.12 -51.95 -25.87
N LEU A 11 24.08 -51.36 -26.46
CA LEU A 11 23.14 -50.40 -25.88
C LEU A 11 22.66 -50.87 -24.49
N LEU A 12 22.85 -50.05 -23.45
CA LEU A 12 21.97 -50.06 -22.29
C LEU A 12 21.61 -48.61 -21.93
N LEU A 13 20.53 -48.19 -22.57
CA LEU A 13 19.79 -46.96 -22.33
C LEU A 13 19.04 -47.11 -21.00
N ALA A 14 19.68 -46.80 -19.88
CA ALA A 14 19.00 -46.69 -18.60
C ALA A 14 18.50 -45.24 -18.42
N LEU A 15 17.25 -45.03 -18.83
CA LEU A 15 16.43 -43.88 -18.48
C LEU A 15 16.28 -43.79 -16.96
N LEU A 16 17.19 -43.08 -16.30
CA LEU A 16 16.92 -42.50 -14.99
C LEU A 16 16.09 -41.24 -15.21
N LEU A 17 14.79 -41.44 -15.43
CA LEU A 17 13.77 -40.44 -15.15
C LEU A 17 13.71 -40.27 -13.62
N GLY A 18 14.75 -39.65 -13.07
CA GLY A 18 14.69 -39.00 -11.78
C GLY A 18 13.78 -37.80 -11.94
N GLY A 19 12.47 -38.02 -11.71
CA GLY A 19 11.51 -36.97 -11.46
C GLY A 19 11.97 -36.22 -10.23
N HIS A 20 12.79 -35.19 -10.44
CA HIS A 20 12.95 -34.15 -9.45
C HIS A 20 11.56 -33.54 -9.30
N PRO A 21 10.93 -33.55 -8.11
CA PRO A 21 9.81 -32.67 -7.89
C PRO A 21 10.34 -31.28 -8.21
N ALA A 22 9.77 -30.66 -9.23
CA ALA A 22 9.89 -29.22 -9.42
C ALA A 22 9.24 -28.61 -8.18
N TYR A 23 10.04 -28.45 -7.12
CA TYR A 23 9.76 -27.47 -6.09
C TYR A 23 9.54 -26.19 -6.87
N GLY A 24 8.31 -25.69 -6.83
CA GLY A 24 7.94 -24.44 -7.48
C GLY A 24 9.03 -23.43 -7.17
N GLN A 25 9.56 -22.80 -8.21
CA GLN A 25 10.27 -21.56 -8.02
C GLN A 25 9.24 -20.58 -7.47
N ASP A 26 9.06 -20.58 -6.14
CA ASP A 26 8.52 -19.45 -5.42
C ASP A 26 9.43 -18.30 -5.82
N THR A 27 8.89 -17.44 -6.69
CA THR A 27 9.62 -16.28 -7.17
C THR A 27 9.81 -15.37 -5.97
N LEU A 28 10.96 -15.51 -5.31
CA LEU A 28 11.44 -14.68 -4.20
C LEU A 28 11.77 -13.29 -4.74
N GLY A 29 10.74 -12.57 -5.17
CA GLY A 29 10.84 -11.24 -5.72
C GLY A 29 9.48 -10.54 -5.64
N PRO A 30 9.47 -9.20 -5.51
CA PRO A 30 8.24 -8.46 -5.43
C PRO A 30 7.48 -8.59 -6.77
N GLN A 31 6.34 -9.27 -6.74
CA GLN A 31 5.47 -9.47 -7.90
C GLN A 31 4.47 -8.31 -8.01
N PRO A 32 4.01 -7.97 -9.24
CA PRO A 32 2.90 -7.06 -9.43
C PRO A 32 1.69 -7.54 -8.61
N LYS A 33 1.29 -6.78 -7.59
CA LYS A 33 0.14 -7.14 -6.76
C LYS A 33 -1.13 -7.08 -7.61
N LYS A 34 -2.00 -8.09 -7.46
CA LYS A 34 -3.38 -8.06 -7.99
C LYS A 34 -4.03 -6.72 -7.60
N ALA A 35 -4.73 -6.09 -8.55
CA ALA A 35 -5.49 -4.89 -8.27
C ALA A 35 -6.50 -5.16 -7.15
N ARG A 36 -6.52 -4.29 -6.12
CA ARG A 36 -7.48 -4.39 -5.02
C ARG A 36 -8.89 -4.05 -5.50
N THR A 37 -9.85 -4.77 -4.96
CA THR A 37 -11.28 -4.52 -5.06
C THR A 37 -11.77 -3.78 -3.82
N SER A 38 -13.00 -3.25 -3.82
CA SER A 38 -13.54 -2.55 -2.65
C SER A 38 -13.60 -3.41 -1.39
N ASP A 39 -13.72 -4.73 -1.56
CA ASP A 39 -13.91 -5.69 -0.46
C ASP A 39 -12.59 -5.97 0.29
N ASP A 40 -11.45 -5.64 -0.33
CA ASP A 40 -10.13 -5.75 0.29
C ASP A 40 -9.90 -4.68 1.37
N TYR A 41 -10.71 -3.62 1.41
CA TYR A 41 -10.54 -2.48 2.32
C TYR A 41 -11.44 -2.59 3.54
N LYS A 42 -10.84 -2.72 4.72
CA LYS A 42 -11.56 -2.82 5.99
C LYS A 42 -11.97 -1.44 6.51
N PRO A 43 -13.17 -1.27 7.09
CA PRO A 43 -13.53 -0.01 7.75
C PRO A 43 -12.54 0.30 8.89
N ARG A 44 -11.97 1.51 8.88
CA ARG A 44 -11.05 2.03 9.91
C ARG A 44 -11.18 3.56 10.02
N THR A 45 -10.54 4.13 11.02
CA THR A 45 -10.32 5.57 11.19
C THR A 45 -8.90 5.98 10.76
N LEU A 46 -8.71 7.24 10.37
CA LEU A 46 -7.37 7.82 10.18
C LEU A 46 -6.60 7.85 11.49
N LYS A 47 -7.30 8.05 12.62
CA LYS A 47 -6.69 7.96 13.95
C LYS A 47 -6.04 6.60 14.21
N GLU A 48 -6.74 5.50 13.93
CA GLU A 48 -6.18 4.14 14.08
C GLU A 48 -4.95 3.95 13.18
N LEU A 49 -5.01 4.42 11.93
CA LEU A 49 -3.91 4.28 10.98
C LEU A 49 -2.68 5.12 11.31
N GLY A 50 -2.89 6.29 11.92
CA GLY A 50 -1.81 7.15 12.42
C GLY A 50 -1.27 6.71 13.78
N ALA A 51 -2.10 6.13 14.64
CA ALA A 51 -1.75 5.70 16.00
C ALA A 51 -0.87 4.45 16.04
N GLU A 52 -0.99 3.55 15.04
CA GLU A 52 0.07 2.58 14.83
C GLU A 52 1.25 3.25 14.09
N GLY A 53 1.92 4.11 14.86
CA GLY A 53 3.19 4.72 14.52
C GLY A 53 4.30 3.68 14.34
N PRO A 54 5.54 4.13 14.16
CA PRO A 54 6.66 3.21 14.00
C PRO A 54 6.77 2.29 15.21
N ASP A 55 6.83 0.97 14.97
CA ASP A 55 7.12 0.01 16.03
C ASP A 55 8.46 0.40 16.66
N ALA A 56 8.48 0.75 17.94
CA ALA A 56 9.68 1.15 18.66
C ALA A 56 10.79 0.07 18.59
N LYS A 57 10.42 -1.19 18.35
CA LYS A 57 11.37 -2.29 18.11
C LYS A 57 12.07 -2.23 16.76
N ARG A 58 11.49 -1.51 15.78
CA ARG A 58 12.11 -1.26 14.46
C ARG A 58 13.09 -0.10 14.48
N LEU A 59 12.93 0.84 15.41
CA LEU A 59 13.83 1.98 15.60
C LEU A 59 15.13 1.52 16.28
N GLY A 60 15.99 0.87 15.50
CA GLY A 60 17.27 0.34 15.97
C GLY A 60 18.32 1.43 16.26
N ASN A 61 18.14 2.63 15.69
CA ASN A 61 18.99 3.79 15.95
C ASN A 61 18.15 5.09 16.05
N LYS A 62 18.70 6.12 16.72
CA LYS A 62 18.04 7.43 16.87
C LYS A 62 18.09 8.31 15.61
N GLU A 63 18.81 7.86 14.58
CA GLU A 63 19.03 8.57 13.32
C GLU A 63 18.04 8.16 12.23
N GLU A 64 17.23 7.12 12.47
CA GLU A 64 16.25 6.63 11.52
C GLU A 64 15.14 7.67 11.33
N THR A 65 14.99 8.13 10.09
CA THR A 65 14.02 9.18 9.70
C THR A 65 12.85 8.62 8.91
N MET A 66 12.85 7.33 8.58
CA MET A 66 11.83 6.67 7.78
C MET A 66 11.71 5.19 8.17
N ILE A 67 10.49 4.67 8.11
CA ILE A 67 10.19 3.23 8.23
C ILE A 67 9.30 2.81 7.06
N VAL A 68 9.54 1.62 6.53
CA VAL A 68 8.79 1.04 5.41
C VAL A 68 8.01 -0.19 5.89
N HIS A 69 6.69 -0.21 5.66
CA HIS A 69 5.81 -1.27 6.15
C HIS A 69 5.53 -2.35 5.10
N ALA A 70 5.81 -3.62 5.45
CA ALA A 70 5.40 -4.77 4.64
C ALA A 70 3.88 -5.00 4.68
N ASP A 71 3.28 -4.86 5.87
CA ASP A 71 1.83 -4.88 6.06
C ASP A 71 1.24 -3.49 5.80
N ILE A 72 0.37 -3.45 4.80
CA ILE A 72 -0.08 -2.22 4.16
C ILE A 72 -1.46 -1.77 4.59
N LEU A 73 -2.13 -2.54 5.45
CA LEU A 73 -3.41 -2.19 6.05
C LEU A 73 -4.42 -1.52 5.10
N PRO A 74 -4.93 -2.21 4.07
CA PRO A 74 -5.95 -1.64 3.19
C PRO A 74 -7.19 -1.26 3.99
N SER A 75 -7.56 0.01 3.91
CA SER A 75 -8.54 0.64 4.79
C SER A 75 -9.52 1.50 4.03
N ARG A 76 -10.80 1.43 4.42
CA ARG A 76 -11.87 2.31 3.97
C ARG A 76 -12.18 3.30 5.08
N VAL A 77 -11.96 4.58 4.83
CA VAL A 77 -12.09 5.65 5.81
C VAL A 77 -13.01 6.74 5.31
N ARG A 78 -13.84 7.34 6.18
CA ARG A 78 -14.68 8.47 5.82
C ARG A 78 -14.03 9.75 6.32
N ALA A 79 -13.72 10.66 5.40
CA ALA A 79 -13.09 11.93 5.74
C ALA A 79 -13.65 13.08 4.90
N THR A 80 -13.38 14.32 5.31
CA THR A 80 -13.81 15.53 4.61
C THR A 80 -12.61 16.24 4.03
N TYR A 81 -12.64 16.58 2.74
CA TYR A 81 -11.55 17.33 2.12
C TYR A 81 -11.61 18.81 2.57
N THR A 82 -10.48 19.37 3.05
CA THR A 82 -10.46 20.75 3.57
C THR A 82 -10.31 21.81 2.49
N GLY A 83 -9.99 21.42 1.25
CA GLY A 83 -9.64 22.34 0.17
C GLY A 83 -8.15 22.68 0.08
N THR A 84 -7.31 22.09 0.94
CA THR A 84 -5.86 22.38 0.98
C THR A 84 -5.06 21.22 0.37
N ALA A 85 -4.06 21.56 -0.45
CA ALA A 85 -3.12 20.60 -1.03
C ALA A 85 -1.69 21.14 -0.95
N ARG A 86 -0.70 20.26 -0.89
CA ARG A 86 0.73 20.60 -0.89
C ARG A 86 1.56 19.56 -1.67
N PRO A 87 2.77 19.91 -2.15
CA PRO A 87 3.69 18.90 -2.69
C PRO A 87 3.97 17.79 -1.67
N LEU A 88 4.04 16.54 -2.13
CA LEU A 88 4.43 15.41 -1.26
C LEU A 88 5.87 15.64 -0.74
N PRO A 89 6.12 15.63 0.58
CA PRO A 89 7.45 15.81 1.12
C PRO A 89 8.45 14.76 0.60
N GLU A 90 9.70 15.18 0.36
CA GLU A 90 10.74 14.29 -0.20
C GLU A 90 10.96 13.03 0.62
N ILE A 91 10.92 13.13 1.95
CA ILE A 91 11.07 11.95 2.82
C ILE A 91 9.93 10.93 2.64
N LYS A 92 8.70 11.39 2.40
CA LYS A 92 7.56 10.49 2.12
C LYS A 92 7.60 9.93 0.70
N LYS A 93 8.12 10.68 -0.28
CA LYS A 93 8.45 10.15 -1.63
C LYS A 93 9.47 9.02 -1.52
N GLU A 94 10.45 9.18 -0.65
CA GLU A 94 11.45 8.14 -0.41
C GLU A 94 10.84 6.89 0.23
N VAL A 95 10.00 7.04 1.26
CA VAL A 95 9.23 5.91 1.84
C VAL A 95 8.47 5.16 0.75
N LEU A 96 7.75 5.88 -0.12
CA LEU A 96 6.97 5.30 -1.20
C LEU A 96 7.83 4.57 -2.23
N ARG A 97 8.98 5.15 -2.60
CA ARG A 97 9.95 4.54 -3.51
C ARG A 97 10.51 3.24 -2.95
N GLN A 98 10.91 3.23 -1.67
CA GLN A 98 11.43 2.05 -1.00
C GLN A 98 10.36 0.98 -0.84
N TRP A 99 9.17 1.36 -0.39
CA TRP A 99 8.04 0.44 -0.29
C TRP A 99 7.75 -0.23 -1.64
N ALA A 100 7.70 0.55 -2.72
CA ALA A 100 7.35 0.02 -4.02
C ALA A 100 8.44 -0.90 -4.58
N ARG A 101 9.72 -0.62 -4.29
CA ARG A 101 10.85 -1.51 -4.62
C ARG A 101 10.83 -2.80 -3.83
N LEU A 102 10.60 -2.73 -2.52
CA LEU A 102 10.70 -3.89 -1.62
C LEU A 102 9.48 -4.80 -1.71
N TYR A 103 8.28 -4.22 -1.89
CA TYR A 103 7.03 -4.95 -1.67
C TYR A 103 6.05 -4.92 -2.85
N ALA A 104 6.14 -3.97 -3.78
CA ALA A 104 5.13 -3.82 -4.84
C ALA A 104 5.58 -4.30 -6.22
N GLY A 105 6.88 -4.40 -6.48
CA GLY A 105 7.44 -4.92 -7.74
C GLY A 105 7.29 -3.98 -8.92
N PHE A 106 6.66 -2.82 -8.71
CA PHE A 106 6.40 -1.83 -9.75
C PHE A 106 6.58 -0.39 -9.21
N PRO A 107 7.83 0.06 -8.97
CA PRO A 107 8.10 1.37 -8.37
C PRO A 107 7.44 2.54 -9.09
N GLU A 108 7.46 2.55 -10.43
CA GLU A 108 6.94 3.67 -11.20
C GLU A 108 5.43 3.89 -11.05
N GLY A 109 4.66 2.81 -10.89
CA GLY A 109 3.21 2.88 -10.69
C GLY A 109 2.79 3.48 -9.35
N TYR A 110 3.72 3.53 -8.40
CA TYR A 110 3.48 4.10 -7.07
C TYR A 110 4.22 5.41 -6.85
N THR A 111 5.27 5.75 -7.60
CA THR A 111 5.97 7.03 -7.42
C THR A 111 5.49 8.14 -8.35
N LYS A 112 5.26 7.85 -9.64
CA LYS A 112 4.85 8.87 -10.63
C LYS A 112 3.45 9.45 -10.39
N PRO A 113 2.44 8.67 -9.97
CA PRO A 113 1.11 9.22 -9.75
C PRO A 113 0.96 10.05 -8.48
N TYR A 114 1.88 9.92 -7.52
CA TYR A 114 1.76 10.48 -6.18
C TYR A 114 2.79 11.58 -5.94
N GLU A 115 2.42 12.80 -6.31
CA GLU A 115 3.28 13.99 -6.17
C GLU A 115 2.71 15.02 -5.20
N THR A 116 1.51 14.80 -4.68
CA THR A 116 0.75 15.78 -3.89
C THR A 116 0.12 15.08 -2.68
N GLU A 117 0.10 15.79 -1.55
CA GLU A 117 -0.76 15.46 -0.42
C GLU A 117 -1.97 16.41 -0.39
N MET A 118 -3.13 15.87 -0.07
CA MET A 118 -4.35 16.64 0.21
C MET A 118 -4.66 16.53 1.70
N LEU A 119 -5.15 17.63 2.27
CA LEU A 119 -5.51 17.70 3.69
C LEU A 119 -6.97 17.28 3.88
N PHE A 120 -7.17 16.30 4.75
CA PHE A 120 -8.49 15.80 5.13
C PHE A 120 -8.73 15.97 6.62
N THR A 121 -9.99 16.03 7.01
CA THR A 121 -10.41 15.96 8.41
C THR A 121 -11.25 14.72 8.69
N GLU A 122 -10.99 14.09 9.83
CA GLU A 122 -11.83 13.07 10.46
C GLU A 122 -12.05 13.49 11.91
N ASP A 123 -13.30 13.66 12.32
CA ASP A 123 -13.68 14.11 13.67
C ASP A 123 -12.94 15.38 14.15
N GLY A 124 -12.67 16.30 13.21
CA GLY A 124 -11.99 17.56 13.47
C GLY A 124 -10.46 17.48 13.54
N VAL A 125 -9.88 16.28 13.41
CA VAL A 125 -8.42 16.07 13.35
C VAL A 125 -7.95 16.09 11.91
N GLU A 126 -6.84 16.76 11.65
CA GLU A 126 -6.28 16.95 10.31
C GLU A 126 -5.25 15.87 9.93
N TYR A 127 -5.31 15.42 8.68
CA TYR A 127 -4.41 14.40 8.14
C TYR A 127 -3.98 14.74 6.71
N TRP A 128 -2.67 14.74 6.47
CA TRP A 128 -2.10 14.84 5.13
C TRP A 128 -2.01 13.45 4.49
N LEU A 129 -2.73 13.26 3.39
CA LEU A 129 -2.80 11.99 2.68
C LEU A 129 -2.24 12.13 1.27
N ALA A 130 -1.34 11.22 0.88
CA ALA A 130 -0.80 11.18 -0.47
C ALA A 130 -1.87 10.72 -1.45
N VAL A 131 -2.10 11.49 -2.51
CA VAL A 131 -3.15 11.23 -3.50
C VAL A 131 -2.58 11.09 -4.90
N LYS A 132 -3.27 10.33 -5.74
CA LYS A 132 -2.97 10.29 -7.17
C LYS A 132 -3.28 11.64 -7.83
N LYS A 133 -2.57 11.98 -8.91
CA LYS A 133 -2.77 13.23 -9.69
C LYS A 133 -4.21 13.46 -10.15
N ASP A 134 -5.00 12.41 -10.37
CA ASP A 134 -6.40 12.45 -10.79
C ASP A 134 -7.38 12.77 -9.65
N ALA A 135 -6.95 12.74 -8.38
CA ALA A 135 -7.81 13.07 -7.23
C ALA A 135 -8.16 14.56 -7.09
N ARG A 136 -7.71 15.41 -8.02
CA ARG A 136 -7.90 16.87 -8.01
C ARG A 136 -9.36 17.32 -8.19
N GLU A 137 -10.30 16.39 -8.42
CA GLU A 137 -11.72 16.69 -8.64
C GLU A 137 -12.54 16.92 -7.35
N LEU A 138 -11.93 16.75 -6.17
CA LEU A 138 -12.63 16.94 -4.89
C LEU A 138 -12.86 18.42 -4.58
N LYS A 139 -14.08 18.74 -4.12
CA LYS A 139 -14.43 20.08 -3.65
C LYS A 139 -14.19 20.22 -2.16
N LYS A 140 -13.83 21.43 -1.73
CA LYS A 140 -13.73 21.78 -0.30
C LYS A 140 -15.05 21.45 0.42
N GLY A 141 -14.95 20.81 1.58
CA GLY A 141 -16.09 20.39 2.39
C GLY A 141 -16.77 19.11 1.91
N GLU A 142 -16.27 18.46 0.85
CA GLU A 142 -16.84 17.22 0.33
C GLU A 142 -16.45 16.04 1.22
N ALA A 143 -17.47 15.34 1.75
CA ALA A 143 -17.30 14.11 2.52
C ALA A 143 -17.18 12.91 1.57
N VAL A 144 -16.11 12.14 1.73
CA VAL A 144 -15.76 11.04 0.83
C VAL A 144 -15.37 9.78 1.60
N ASN A 145 -15.61 8.64 0.97
CA ASN A 145 -15.03 7.36 1.40
C ASN A 145 -13.71 7.19 0.66
N LEU A 146 -12.61 7.27 1.41
CA LEU A 146 -11.24 7.04 0.95
C LEU A 146 -10.90 5.55 1.04
N TYR A 147 -10.25 5.03 0.01
CA TYR A 147 -9.69 3.68 -0.03
C TYR A 147 -8.18 3.83 -0.05
N LEU A 148 -7.53 3.51 1.05
CA LEU A 148 -6.14 3.85 1.27
C LEU A 148 -5.33 2.72 1.89
N ILE A 149 -4.02 2.79 1.73
CA ILE A 149 -3.04 1.86 2.32
C ILE A 149 -2.00 2.64 3.12
N ARG A 150 -1.39 2.00 4.12
CA ARG A 150 -0.25 2.54 4.87
C ARG A 150 1.04 1.91 4.33
N VAL A 151 1.95 2.72 3.82
CA VAL A 151 3.21 2.20 3.23
C VAL A 151 4.42 2.37 4.13
N GLY A 152 4.29 3.15 5.20
CA GLY A 152 5.38 3.41 6.13
C GLY A 152 5.10 4.62 7.02
N ALA A 153 6.15 5.17 7.59
CA ALA A 153 6.14 6.42 8.34
C ALA A 153 7.43 7.20 8.09
N ALA A 154 7.38 8.52 8.25
CA ALA A 154 8.53 9.40 8.12
C ALA A 154 8.53 10.42 9.25
N LYS A 155 9.72 10.84 9.68
CA LYS A 155 9.89 11.92 10.65
C LYS A 155 9.62 13.26 9.96
N ALA A 156 8.65 14.00 10.45
CA ALA A 156 8.36 15.35 10.03
C ALA A 156 9.45 16.32 10.52
N SER A 157 9.41 17.57 10.02
CA SER A 157 10.43 18.59 10.33
C SER A 157 10.46 18.99 11.82
N ASP A 158 9.35 18.82 12.52
CA ASP A 158 9.23 19.03 13.97
C ASP A 158 9.75 17.84 14.80
N GLY A 159 10.12 16.74 14.13
CA GLY A 159 10.63 15.53 14.76
C GLY A 159 9.56 14.50 15.08
N GLU A 160 8.28 14.78 14.84
CA GLU A 160 7.19 13.84 15.06
C GLU A 160 7.11 12.81 13.93
N TRP A 161 6.65 11.61 14.25
CA TRP A 161 6.44 10.57 13.25
C TRP A 161 5.08 10.71 12.59
N GLU A 162 5.08 10.86 11.27
CA GLU A 162 3.87 10.86 10.46
C GLU A 162 3.77 9.59 9.63
N SER A 163 2.61 8.94 9.66
CA SER A 163 2.32 7.84 8.76
C SER A 163 2.27 8.31 7.31
N THR A 164 2.85 7.52 6.40
CA THR A 164 2.72 7.69 4.95
C THR A 164 1.52 6.89 4.48
N LEU A 165 0.38 7.57 4.34
CA LEU A 165 -0.89 7.01 3.89
C LEU A 165 -1.16 7.37 2.43
N LEU A 166 -1.49 6.35 1.63
CA LEU A 166 -1.65 6.44 0.18
C LEU A 166 -3.11 6.19 -0.22
N VAL A 167 -3.78 7.21 -0.77
CA VAL A 167 -5.16 7.11 -1.27
C VAL A 167 -5.14 6.50 -2.67
N GLU A 168 -5.63 5.27 -2.79
CA GLU A 168 -5.64 4.53 -4.06
C GLU A 168 -6.87 4.84 -4.91
N SER A 169 -8.00 5.12 -4.25
CA SER A 169 -9.23 5.63 -4.86
C SER A 169 -10.13 6.30 -3.81
N PHE A 170 -11.15 7.02 -4.27
CA PHE A 170 -12.19 7.58 -3.40
C PHE A 170 -13.56 7.40 -4.05
N ARG A 171 -14.60 7.36 -3.22
CA ARG A 171 -16.00 7.41 -3.66
C ARG A 171 -16.71 8.52 -2.91
N LYS A 172 -17.47 9.34 -3.65
CA LYS A 172 -18.31 10.37 -3.05
C LYS A 172 -19.34 9.70 -2.14
N SER A 173 -19.52 10.25 -0.93
CA SER A 173 -20.60 9.77 -0.08
C SER A 173 -21.94 10.19 -0.69
N ASN A 174 -22.79 9.23 -1.04
CA ASN A 174 -24.13 9.57 -1.50
C ASN A 174 -24.91 10.16 -0.33
N ARG A 175 -25.65 11.26 -0.58
CA ARG A 175 -26.44 11.99 0.42
C ARG A 175 -27.37 11.07 1.24
N SER A 176 -27.78 9.94 0.67
CA SER A 176 -28.60 8.89 1.29
C SER A 176 -27.94 8.20 2.50
N ASP A 177 -26.61 8.08 2.53
CA ASP A 177 -25.88 7.51 3.67
C ASP A 177 -25.84 8.46 4.87
N MET A 178 -26.11 9.75 4.64
CA MET A 178 -26.12 10.80 5.65
C MET A 178 -27.46 10.85 6.40
N ILE A 179 -28.59 10.57 5.73
CA ILE A 179 -29.93 10.58 6.32
C ILE A 179 -30.14 9.39 7.27
N ARG A 180 -29.54 8.23 6.98
CA ARG A 180 -29.73 7.01 7.81
C ARG A 180 -29.09 7.08 9.20
N ARG A 181 -28.12 7.96 9.44
CA ARG A 181 -27.47 8.11 10.76
C ARG A 181 -28.08 9.20 11.64
N GLY A 182 -28.83 10.14 11.07
CA GLY A 182 -29.49 11.22 11.83
C GLY A 182 -30.88 10.85 12.39
N GLY A 183 -31.43 9.68 12.04
CA GLY A 183 -32.80 9.29 12.37
C GLY A 183 -32.99 8.49 13.67
N SER A 184 -31.93 8.11 14.38
CA SER A 184 -32.03 7.28 15.60
C SER A 184 -31.93 8.09 16.88
N SER A 185 -32.76 9.12 17.03
CA SER A 185 -33.11 9.65 18.35
C SER A 185 -34.46 10.35 18.26
N LYS A 186 -35.51 9.55 18.48
CA LYS A 186 -36.83 9.95 19.00
C LYS A 186 -37.71 8.70 19.06
N HIS A 187 -37.73 8.06 20.22
CA HIS A 187 -38.94 7.62 20.91
C HIS A 187 -38.56 6.79 22.13
N SER A 188 -38.70 7.39 23.30
CA SER A 188 -39.38 6.77 24.44
C SER A 188 -39.90 7.93 25.27
N VAL A 189 -41.23 8.04 25.28
CA VAL A 189 -42.02 8.82 26.23
C VAL A 189 -42.08 8.03 27.52
#